data_AF-A0A0S9QQ38-F1
#
_entry.id   AF-A0A0S9QQ38-F1
#
_cell.length_a   1.000
_cell.length_b   1.000
_cell.length_c   1.000
_cell.angle_alpha   90.00
_cell.angle_beta   90.00
_cell.angle_gamma   90.00
#
_symmetry.space_group_name_H-M   'P 1'
#
loop_
_entity.id
_entity.type
_entity.pdbx_description
1 polymer ?
#
loop_
_entity_poly.entity_id
_entity_poly.type
_entity_poly.pdbx_seq_one_letter_code
_entity_poly.pdbx_strand_id
1 'polypeptide(L)'
;MVIMMGLVVLAAFVLVPTIGTYVDQRQQVAALEAAVQVSRDDVAELESQRDRWQDPAYITTQARERLYYVKPGEVVYLVDDDLPPELAPQEQDPVSDELRAADADWMAKLVRSVTEAGLAQTVAPVTVGVPDPEPSTTPTP
;
A
#
# COMPACT_ATOMS: atom_id res chain seq x y z
N MET A 1 62.22 34.31 -31.80
CA MET A 1 60.75 34.33 -31.93
C MET A 1 60.21 33.07 -32.60
N VAL A 2 60.69 32.69 -33.80
CA VAL A 2 60.19 31.52 -34.56
C VAL A 2 60.32 30.19 -33.79
N ILE A 3 61.45 29.97 -33.09
CA ILE A 3 61.66 28.75 -32.29
C ILE A 3 60.65 28.66 -31.14
N MET A 4 60.36 29.78 -30.46
CA MET A 4 59.40 29.81 -29.37
C MET A 4 57.97 29.55 -29.87
N MET A 5 57.60 30.12 -31.03
CA MET A 5 56.33 29.83 -31.68
C MET A 5 56.21 28.33 -32.04
N GLY A 6 57.27 27.74 -32.60
CA GLY A 6 57.30 26.32 -32.95
C GLY A 6 57.12 25.41 -31.74
N LEU A 7 57.73 25.74 -30.59
CA LEU A 7 57.57 24.99 -29.35
C LEU A 7 56.14 25.03 -28.82
N VAL A 8 55.47 26.19 -28.89
CA VAL A 8 54.07 26.32 -28.47
C VAL A 8 53.14 25.47 -29.33
N VAL A 9 53.34 25.48 -30.66
CA VAL A 9 52.54 24.66 -31.58
C VAL A 9 52.76 23.17 -31.33
N LEU A 10 54.01 22.75 -31.10
CA LEU A 10 54.32 21.35 -30.81
C LEU A 10 53.70 20.91 -29.47
N ALA A 11 53.80 21.75 -28.43
CA ALA A 11 53.16 21.50 -27.13
C ALA A 11 51.63 21.38 -27.27
N ALA A 12 51.00 22.28 -28.03
CA ALA A 12 49.56 22.21 -28.30
C ALA A 12 49.18 20.93 -29.05
N PHE A 13 49.95 20.53 -30.06
CA PHE A 13 49.69 19.32 -30.85
C PHE A 13 49.76 18.04 -30.00
N VAL A 14 50.66 18.00 -29.02
CA VAL A 14 50.77 16.88 -28.08
C VAL A 14 49.61 16.89 -27.06
N LEU A 15 49.20 18.06 -26.57
CA LEU A 15 48.24 18.18 -25.48
C LEU A 15 46.78 18.02 -25.90
N VAL A 16 46.41 18.46 -27.10
CA VAL A 16 45.03 18.33 -27.62
C VAL A 16 44.49 16.89 -27.58
N PRO A 17 45.21 15.86 -28.08
CA PRO A 17 44.72 14.49 -28.01
C PRO A 17 44.62 13.93 -26.58
N THR A 18 45.38 14.45 -25.60
CA THR A 18 45.33 13.94 -24.21
C THR A 18 44.08 14.41 -23.46
N ILE A 19 43.55 15.59 -23.81
CA ILE A 19 42.33 16.11 -23.19
C ILE A 19 41.14 15.23 -23.57
N GLY A 20 41.06 14.83 -24.85
CA GLY A 20 39.99 13.93 -25.33
C GLY A 20 40.01 12.57 -24.64
N THR A 21 41.19 11.94 -24.52
CA THR A 21 41.32 10.64 -23.85
C THR A 21 41.01 10.72 -22.36
N TYR A 22 41.38 11.80 -21.69
CA TYR A 22 41.05 12.00 -20.28
C TYR A 22 39.53 12.09 -20.05
N VAL A 23 38.82 12.84 -20.89
CA VAL A 23 37.35 12.95 -20.80
C VAL A 23 36.69 11.59 -21.05
N ASP A 24 37.15 10.85 -22.05
CA ASP A 24 36.65 9.51 -22.35
C ASP A 24 36.88 8.52 -21.19
N GLN A 25 38.07 8.54 -20.59
CA GLN A 25 38.38 7.76 -19.39
C GLN A 25 37.46 8.11 -18.22
N ARG A 26 37.19 9.41 -18.00
CA ARG A 26 36.27 9.85 -16.95
C ARG A 26 34.84 9.36 -17.18
N GLN A 27 34.39 9.38 -18.44
CA GLN A 27 33.08 8.84 -18.80
C GLN A 27 33.01 7.33 -18.60
N GLN A 28 34.04 6.58 -18.99
CA GLN A 28 34.12 5.15 -18.75
C GLN A 28 34.08 4.82 -17.26
N VAL A 29 34.87 5.52 -16.43
CA VAL A 29 34.85 5.30 -14.97
C VAL A 29 33.46 5.57 -14.40
N ALA A 30 32.83 6.69 -14.77
CA ALA A 30 31.48 7.01 -14.31
C ALA A 30 30.44 5.95 -14.74
N ALA A 31 30.54 5.44 -15.97
CA ALA A 31 29.66 4.38 -16.47
C ALA A 31 29.88 3.05 -15.73
N LEU A 32 31.12 2.68 -15.45
CA LEU A 32 31.46 1.48 -14.68
C LEU A 32 30.97 1.58 -13.24
N GLU A 33 31.16 2.73 -12.59
CA GLU A 33 30.68 2.99 -11.24
C GLU A 33 29.15 2.87 -11.17
N ALA A 34 28.44 3.44 -12.16
CA ALA A 34 26.99 3.31 -12.26
C ALA A 34 26.56 1.85 -12.44
N ALA A 35 27.23 1.08 -13.31
CA ALA A 35 26.93 -0.33 -13.51
C ALA A 35 27.16 -1.17 -12.23
N VAL A 36 28.25 -0.91 -11.51
CA VAL A 36 28.53 -1.55 -10.22
C VAL A 36 27.44 -1.21 -9.20
N GLN A 37 26.97 0.03 -9.16
CA GLN A 37 25.92 0.44 -8.23
C GLN A 37 24.61 -0.30 -8.53
N VAL A 38 24.19 -0.37 -9.80
CA VAL A 38 22.99 -1.12 -10.20
C VAL A 38 23.10 -2.58 -9.76
N SER A 39 24.23 -3.25 -10.04
CA SER A 39 24.42 -4.65 -9.63
C SER A 39 24.41 -4.84 -8.11
N ARG A 40 24.89 -3.86 -7.33
CA ARG A 40 24.82 -3.91 -5.86
C ARG A 40 23.39 -3.76 -5.37
N ASP A 41 22.61 -2.87 -5.97
CA ASP A 41 21.22 -2.66 -5.63
C ASP A 41 20.40 -3.93 -5.94
N ASP A 42 20.64 -4.56 -7.10
CA ASP A 42 20.01 -5.84 -7.48
C ASP A 42 20.35 -6.95 -6.47
N VAL A 43 21.62 -7.07 -6.06
CA VAL A 43 22.03 -8.05 -5.05
C VAL A 43 21.35 -7.79 -3.71
N ALA A 44 21.28 -6.54 -3.27
CA ALA A 44 20.61 -6.18 -2.02
C ALA A 44 19.11 -6.50 -2.06
N GLU A 45 18.44 -6.25 -3.19
CA GLU A 45 17.04 -6.61 -3.39
C GLU A 45 16.85 -8.14 -3.34
N LEU A 46 17.69 -8.89 -4.05
CA LEU A 46 17.63 -10.35 -4.09
C LEU A 46 17.91 -10.97 -2.71
N GLU A 47 18.87 -10.42 -1.95
CA GLU A 47 19.14 -10.84 -0.58
C GLU A 47 17.94 -10.60 0.34
N SER A 48 17.30 -9.42 0.23
CA SER A 48 16.07 -9.10 0.97
C SER A 48 14.92 -10.04 0.60
N GLN A 49 14.75 -10.35 -0.68
CA GLN A 49 13.78 -11.34 -1.14
C GLN A 49 14.08 -12.70 -0.51
N ARG A 50 15.32 -13.17 -0.62
CA ARG A 50 15.78 -14.45 -0.07
C ARG A 50 15.57 -14.54 1.44
N ASP A 51 15.76 -13.46 2.19
CA ASP A 51 15.47 -13.40 3.62
C ASP A 51 13.96 -13.50 3.91
N ARG A 52 13.11 -12.83 3.12
CA ARG A 52 11.65 -13.00 3.24
C ARG A 52 11.20 -14.44 2.95
N TRP A 53 11.76 -15.07 1.92
CA TRP A 53 11.43 -16.47 1.58
C TRP A 53 11.95 -17.49 2.61
N GLN A 54 12.89 -17.13 3.50
CA GLN A 54 13.32 -18.00 4.60
C GLN A 54 12.31 -18.05 5.75
N ASP A 55 11.39 -17.08 5.86
CA ASP A 55 10.35 -17.07 6.88
C ASP A 55 9.21 -18.04 6.51
N PRO A 56 8.95 -19.09 7.31
CA PRO A 56 7.84 -20.00 7.07
C PRO A 56 6.47 -19.31 7.00
N ALA A 57 6.27 -18.20 7.74
CA ALA A 57 5.02 -17.45 7.72
C ALA A 57 4.79 -16.74 6.38
N TYR A 58 5.85 -16.25 5.75
CA TYR A 58 5.77 -15.65 4.42
C TYR A 58 5.41 -16.69 3.36
N ILE A 59 6.04 -17.87 3.41
CA ILE A 59 5.74 -18.97 2.48
C ILE A 59 4.28 -19.42 2.61
N THR A 60 3.78 -19.63 3.83
CA THR A 60 2.40 -20.11 4.04
C THR A 60 1.37 -19.10 3.57
N THR A 61 1.63 -17.79 3.77
CA THR A 61 0.77 -16.72 3.28
C THR A 61 0.73 -16.69 1.76
N GLN A 62 1.90 -16.70 1.09
CA GLN A 62 1.99 -16.71 -0.37
C GLN A 62 1.35 -17.96 -1.00
N ALA A 63 1.56 -19.13 -0.38
CA ALA A 63 0.95 -20.38 -0.81
C ALA A 63 -0.58 -20.37 -0.69
N ARG A 64 -1.13 -19.76 0.36
CA ARG A 64 -2.57 -19.65 0.54
C ARG A 64 -3.20 -18.65 -0.43
N GLU A 65 -2.60 -17.48 -0.60
CA GLU A 65 -3.13 -16.41 -1.47
C GLU A 65 -3.08 -16.79 -2.95
N ARG A 66 -2.00 -17.44 -3.40
CA ARG A 66 -1.79 -17.71 -4.84
C ARG A 66 -2.18 -19.12 -5.26
N LEU A 67 -1.99 -20.11 -4.40
CA LEU A 67 -2.15 -21.53 -4.73
C LEU A 67 -3.31 -22.17 -3.96
N TYR A 68 -4.02 -21.42 -3.11
CA TYR A 68 -5.11 -21.91 -2.27
C TYR A 68 -4.70 -23.11 -1.41
N TYR A 69 -3.41 -23.21 -1.05
CA TYR A 69 -2.93 -24.27 -0.18
C TYR A 69 -3.33 -24.04 1.27
N VAL A 70 -3.57 -25.16 1.95
CA VAL A 70 -3.98 -25.19 3.36
C VAL A 70 -3.20 -26.18 4.18
N LYS A 71 -3.22 -25.97 5.50
CA LYS A 71 -2.59 -26.91 6.42
C LYS A 71 -3.43 -28.19 6.50
N PRO A 72 -2.81 -29.36 6.73
CA PRO A 72 -3.56 -30.58 7.00
C PRO A 72 -4.55 -30.38 8.15
N GLY A 73 -5.83 -30.70 7.92
CA GLY A 73 -6.91 -30.56 8.90
C GLY A 73 -7.68 -29.23 8.86
N GLU A 74 -7.31 -28.28 8.00
CA GLU A 74 -8.04 -27.03 7.78
C GLU A 74 -9.15 -27.22 6.73
N VAL A 75 -10.35 -26.69 6.99
CA VAL A 75 -11.50 -26.75 6.07
C VAL A 75 -11.67 -25.39 5.41
N VAL A 76 -11.56 -25.33 4.07
CA VAL A 76 -11.72 -24.10 3.28
C VAL A 76 -13.14 -24.00 2.77
N TYR A 77 -13.74 -22.83 2.91
CA TYR A 77 -14.97 -22.47 2.22
C TYR A 77 -14.61 -21.57 1.04
N LEU A 78 -14.95 -22.02 -0.17
CA LEU A 78 -14.90 -21.18 -1.36
C LEU A 78 -16.33 -20.68 -1.60
N VAL A 79 -16.52 -19.36 -1.61
CA VAL A 79 -17.80 -18.76 -2.00
C VAL A 79 -17.76 -18.62 -3.51
N ASP A 80 -18.59 -19.40 -4.19
CA ASP A 80 -18.87 -19.22 -5.61
C ASP A 80 -20.11 -18.34 -5.70
N ASP A 81 -20.00 -17.16 -6.33
CA ASP A 81 -21.10 -16.21 -6.50
C ASP A 81 -22.06 -16.67 -7.61
N ASP A 82 -22.37 -17.97 -7.68
CA ASP A 82 -23.40 -18.55 -8.55
C ASP A 82 -24.78 -18.48 -7.87
N LEU A 83 -25.06 -17.35 -7.23
CA LEU A 83 -26.38 -17.10 -6.67
C LEU A 83 -27.35 -16.84 -7.81
N PRO A 84 -28.56 -17.44 -7.79
CA PRO A 84 -29.65 -17.03 -8.64
C PRO A 84 -29.80 -15.50 -8.60
N PRO A 85 -30.11 -14.82 -9.72
CA PRO A 85 -30.20 -13.35 -9.76
C PRO A 85 -31.20 -12.76 -8.76
N GLU A 86 -32.13 -13.59 -8.27
CA GLU A 86 -33.10 -13.29 -7.22
C GLU A 86 -32.52 -13.27 -5.78
N LEU A 87 -31.34 -13.85 -5.58
CA LEU A 87 -30.59 -13.87 -4.31
C LEU A 87 -29.27 -13.07 -4.40
N ALA A 88 -28.87 -12.64 -5.61
CA ALA A 88 -27.70 -11.80 -5.80
C ALA A 88 -27.85 -10.47 -5.03
N PRO A 89 -26.83 -10.00 -4.31
CA PRO A 89 -26.81 -8.67 -3.74
C PRO A 89 -27.08 -7.64 -4.85
N GLN A 90 -28.00 -6.70 -4.62
CA GLN A 90 -28.20 -5.58 -5.53
C GLN A 90 -26.86 -4.86 -5.70
N GLU A 91 -26.36 -4.78 -6.94
CA GLU A 91 -25.17 -4.00 -7.25
C GLU A 91 -25.39 -2.57 -6.73
N GLN A 92 -24.44 -2.06 -5.94
CA GLN A 92 -24.53 -0.69 -5.46
C GLN A 92 -24.57 0.24 -6.67
N ASP A 93 -25.52 1.17 -6.67
CA ASP A 93 -25.61 2.16 -7.74
C ASP A 93 -24.25 2.79 -7.99
N PRO A 94 -23.84 2.96 -9.25
CA PRO A 94 -22.55 3.53 -9.58
C PRO A 94 -22.37 4.87 -8.87
N VAL A 95 -21.31 4.97 -8.07
CA VAL A 95 -20.96 6.21 -7.38
C VAL A 95 -20.68 7.25 -8.46
N SER A 96 -21.56 8.24 -8.56
CA SER A 96 -21.45 9.28 -9.56
C SER A 96 -20.16 10.10 -9.34
N ASP A 97 -19.39 10.32 -10.41
CA ASP A 97 -18.19 11.19 -10.42
C ASP A 97 -18.52 12.67 -10.14
N GLU A 98 -19.81 12.99 -10.12
CA GLU A 98 -20.32 14.29 -9.72
C GLU A 98 -20.16 14.45 -8.21
N LEU A 99 -19.13 15.20 -7.80
CA LEU A 99 -19.03 15.74 -6.45
C LEU A 99 -20.23 16.68 -6.21
N ARG A 100 -21.35 16.13 -5.72
CA ARG A 100 -22.32 16.94 -5.00
C ARG A 100 -21.64 17.37 -3.72
N ALA A 101 -21.33 18.66 -3.61
CA ALA A 101 -21.08 19.26 -2.32
C ALA A 101 -22.33 18.99 -1.48
N ALA A 102 -22.26 17.98 -0.61
CA ALA A 102 -23.24 17.85 0.42
C ALA A 102 -23.11 19.15 1.23
N ASP A 103 -24.16 19.97 1.29
CA ASP A 103 -24.32 21.05 2.27
C ASP A 103 -24.46 20.45 3.70
N ALA A 104 -23.60 19.49 4.01
CA ALA A 104 -23.50 18.86 5.28
C ALA A 104 -22.48 19.65 6.07
N ASP A 105 -22.98 20.55 6.92
CA ASP A 105 -22.22 21.08 8.04
C ASP A 105 -21.88 19.91 8.98
N TRP A 106 -20.78 19.23 8.67
CA TRP A 106 -20.28 18.06 9.38
C TRP A 106 -19.96 18.40 10.84
N MET A 107 -19.57 19.65 11.10
CA MET A 107 -19.27 20.13 12.44
C MET A 107 -20.55 20.20 13.28
N ALA A 108 -21.62 20.80 12.74
CA ALA A 108 -22.92 20.82 13.40
C ALA A 108 -23.48 19.41 13.61
N LYS A 109 -23.32 18.51 12.63
CA LYS A 109 -23.74 17.11 12.76
C LYS A 109 -22.97 16.37 13.86
N LEU A 110 -21.66 16.60 13.97
CA LEU A 110 -20.81 15.99 14.99
C LEU A 110 -21.20 16.48 16.39
N VAL A 111 -21.36 17.78 16.58
CA VAL A 111 -21.80 18.37 17.87
C VAL A 111 -23.19 17.87 18.24
N ARG A 112 -24.12 17.77 17.28
CA ARG A 112 -25.45 17.22 17.52
C ARG A 112 -25.38 15.76 17.94
N SER A 113 -24.59 14.93 17.26
CA SER A 113 -24.44 13.51 17.60
C SER A 113 -23.92 13.30 19.03
N VAL A 114 -22.93 14.09 19.47
CA VAL A 114 -22.43 14.03 20.85
C VAL A 114 -23.51 14.46 21.84
N THR A 115 -24.27 15.50 21.51
CA THR A 115 -25.37 15.99 22.36
C THR A 115 -26.50 14.96 22.47
N GLU A 116 -26.93 14.39 21.34
CA GLU A 116 -27.95 13.34 21.30
C GLU A 116 -27.50 12.09 22.04
N ALA A 117 -26.24 11.68 21.89
CA ALA A 117 -25.68 10.55 22.63
C ALA A 117 -25.59 10.83 24.14
N GLY A 118 -25.30 12.06 24.55
CA GLY A 118 -25.29 12.47 25.95
C GLY A 118 -26.69 12.54 26.59
N LEU A 119 -27.72 12.82 25.78
CA LEU A 119 -29.12 12.83 26.19
C LEU A 119 -29.81 11.47 26.02
N ALA A 120 -29.17 10.51 25.34
CA ALA A 120 -29.74 9.21 25.09
C ALA A 120 -29.94 8.49 26.43
N GLN A 121 -31.20 8.24 26.79
CA GLN A 121 -31.54 7.40 27.92
C GLN A 121 -31.00 5.99 27.61
N THR A 122 -30.07 5.50 28.42
CA THR A 122 -29.56 4.14 28.28
C THR A 122 -30.73 3.18 28.47
N VAL A 123 -31.13 2.51 27.40
CA VAL A 123 -32.07 1.39 27.49
C VAL A 123 -31.37 0.30 28.30
N ALA A 124 -31.98 -0.12 29.41
CA ALA A 124 -31.47 -1.23 30.20
C ALA A 124 -31.26 -2.44 29.27
N PRO A 125 -30.14 -3.18 29.42
CA PRO A 125 -29.84 -4.30 28.55
C PRO A 125 -31.00 -5.30 28.56
N VAL A 126 -31.50 -5.67 27.38
CA VAL A 126 -32.40 -6.81 27.23
C VAL A 126 -31.60 -8.04 27.63
N THR A 127 -31.88 -8.56 28.82
CA THR A 127 -31.30 -9.81 29.30
C THR A 127 -31.96 -10.96 28.55
N VAL A 128 -31.30 -11.46 27.50
CA VAL A 128 -31.74 -12.68 26.82
C VAL A 128 -31.56 -13.85 27.79
N GLY A 129 -32.68 -14.37 28.31
CA GLY A 129 -32.72 -15.52 29.22
C GLY A 129 -33.48 -15.31 30.53
N VAL A 130 -33.95 -14.09 30.83
CA VAL A 130 -34.86 -13.82 31.95
C VAL A 130 -36.18 -13.30 31.36
N PRO A 131 -37.34 -13.89 31.67
CA PRO A 131 -38.62 -13.36 31.23
C PRO A 131 -38.79 -11.93 31.75
N ASP A 132 -39.34 -11.04 30.92
CA ASP A 132 -39.68 -9.68 31.33
C ASP A 132 -40.45 -9.73 32.66
N PRO A 133 -40.12 -8.89 33.66
CA PRO A 133 -41.01 -8.73 34.80
C PRO A 133 -42.36 -8.25 34.25
N GLU A 134 -43.41 -9.02 34.52
CA GLU A 134 -44.76 -8.69 34.07
C GLU A 134 -45.08 -7.23 34.38
N PRO A 135 -45.76 -6.50 33.47
CA PRO A 135 -46.25 -5.17 33.79
C PRO A 135 -47.07 -5.30 35.07
N SER A 136 -46.59 -4.65 36.13
CA SER A 136 -47.28 -4.64 37.42
C SER A 136 -48.60 -3.90 37.21
N THR A 137 -49.67 -4.65 36.96
CA THR A 137 -51.04 -4.16 37.06
C THR A 137 -51.31 -3.95 38.54
N THR A 138 -50.92 -2.78 39.05
CA THR A 138 -51.46 -2.30 40.32
C THR A 138 -52.89 -1.83 40.01
N PRO A 139 -53.94 -2.52 40.51
CA PRO A 139 -55.27 -1.95 40.49
C PRO A 139 -55.25 -0.73 41.41
N THR A 140 -55.44 0.45 40.81
CA THR A 140 -55.74 1.68 41.54
C THR A 140 -57.20 1.58 42.03
N PRO A 141 -57.50 1.85 43.31
CA PRO A 141 -58.88 2.08 43.76
C PRO A 141 -59.43 3.42 43.26
#